data_AF-X0YXV5-F1
#
_entry.id   AF-X0YXV5-F1
#
_cell.length_a   1.000
_cell.length_b   1.000
_cell.length_c   1.000
_cell.angle_alpha   90.00
_cell.angle_beta   90.00
_cell.angle_gamma   90.00
#
_symmetry.space_group_name_H-M   'P 1'
#
loop_
_entity.id
_entity.type
_entity.pdbx_description
1 polymer ?
#
loop_
_entity_poly.entity_id
_entity_poly.type
_entity_poly.pdbx_seq_one_letter_code
_entity_poly.pdbx_strand_id
1 'polypeptide(L)'
;MEQPRLKRQSAGAVSIDTNVRCLRVYPTEDTKRTVSGLQTVGIRLTKEHAIHLARVLLVVTQEWDEVDITAYRFKKRQKDGTYPLTITSHVEIQGERDAST
;
A
#
# COMPACT_ATOMS: atom_id res chain seq x y z
N MET A 1 35.07 23.48 -17.75
CA MET A 1 34.32 22.44 -17.01
C MET A 1 32.90 22.94 -16.86
N GLU A 2 31.94 22.28 -17.52
CA GLU A 2 30.53 22.67 -17.49
C GLU A 2 29.90 22.22 -16.15
N GLN A 3 29.39 23.15 -15.36
CA GLN A 3 28.74 22.83 -14.09
C GLN A 3 27.34 22.24 -14.34
N PRO A 4 26.92 21.18 -13.62
CA PRO A 4 25.60 20.61 -13.79
C PRO A 4 24.52 21.61 -13.40
N ARG A 5 23.64 21.96 -14.35
CA ARG A 5 22.46 22.79 -14.10
C ARG A 5 21.46 22.02 -13.22
N LEU A 6 21.38 22.38 -11.95
CA LEU A 6 20.39 21.81 -11.02
C LEU A 6 18.99 22.32 -11.40
N LYS A 7 18.12 21.41 -11.86
CA LYS A 7 16.73 21.71 -12.21
C LYS A 7 15.90 21.79 -10.93
N ARG A 8 15.22 22.92 -10.70
CA ARG A 8 14.28 23.09 -9.59
C ARG A 8 13.09 22.13 -9.78
N GLN A 9 12.80 21.29 -8.79
CA GLN A 9 11.63 20.41 -8.78
C GLN A 9 10.63 20.93 -7.73
N SER A 10 9.35 20.97 -8.08
CA SER A 10 8.28 21.31 -7.13
C SER A 10 7.81 20.05 -6.39
N ALA A 11 7.22 20.23 -5.21
CA ALA A 11 6.63 19.11 -4.44
C ALA A 11 5.56 18.35 -5.26
N GLY A 12 4.84 19.03 -6.16
CA GLY A 12 3.86 18.42 -7.05
C GLY A 12 4.44 17.51 -8.15
N ALA A 13 5.76 17.49 -8.34
CA ALA A 13 6.42 16.55 -9.26
C ALA A 13 6.72 15.19 -8.62
N VAL A 14 6.41 15.01 -7.33
CA VAL A 14 6.63 13.75 -6.62
C VAL A 14 5.54 12.74 -7.03
N SER A 15 5.88 11.88 -7.98
CA SER A 15 5.13 10.66 -8.25
C SER A 15 5.38 9.65 -7.12
N ILE A 16 4.30 9.08 -6.57
CA ILE A 16 4.40 8.05 -5.54
C ILE A 16 4.28 6.69 -6.20
N ASP A 17 5.31 5.87 -5.99
CA ASP A 17 5.23 4.46 -6.33
C ASP A 17 4.25 3.78 -5.37
N THR A 18 3.13 3.29 -5.91
CA THR A 18 2.10 2.59 -5.15
C THR A 18 2.44 1.11 -4.93
N ASN A 19 3.54 0.60 -5.47
CA ASN A 19 3.95 -0.81 -5.35
C ASN A 19 4.61 -1.11 -3.99
N VAL A 20 3.86 -0.98 -2.90
CA VAL A 20 4.32 -1.27 -1.55
C VAL A 20 4.45 -2.79 -1.34
N ARG A 21 5.43 -3.21 -0.52
CA ARG A 21 5.81 -4.62 -0.35
C ARG A 21 6.12 -4.95 1.10
N CYS A 22 5.98 -6.23 1.45
CA CYS A 22 6.46 -6.78 2.70
C CYS A 22 7.25 -8.08 2.50
N LEU A 23 8.06 -8.45 3.47
CA LEU A 23 8.85 -9.69 3.48
C LEU A 23 7.99 -10.91 3.81
N ARG A 24 6.95 -10.72 4.63
CA ARG A 24 6.10 -11.81 5.12
C ARG A 24 4.81 -11.26 5.70
N VAL A 25 3.74 -12.03 5.55
CA VAL A 25 2.46 -11.83 6.23
C VAL A 25 2.27 -12.96 7.24
N TYR A 26 1.90 -12.60 8.46
CA TYR A 26 1.60 -13.50 9.55
C TYR A 26 0.10 -13.57 9.80
N PRO A 27 -0.38 -14.72 10.25
CA PRO A 27 0.38 -15.95 10.48
C PRO A 27 0.76 -16.64 9.16
N THR A 28 1.62 -17.65 9.20
CA THR A 28 2.13 -18.35 8.00
C THR A 28 1.46 -19.71 7.84
N GLU A 29 1.63 -20.38 6.70
CA GLU A 29 1.02 -21.71 6.45
C GLU A 29 1.37 -22.73 7.56
N ASP A 30 2.56 -22.61 8.15
CA ASP A 30 3.03 -23.45 9.24
C ASP A 30 2.31 -23.24 10.59
N THR A 31 1.40 -22.26 10.66
CA THR A 31 0.67 -21.97 11.90
C THR A 31 -0.59 -22.80 12.00
N LYS A 32 -0.88 -23.30 13.21
CA LYS A 32 -2.06 -24.15 13.49
C LYS A 32 -3.39 -23.41 13.47
N ARG A 33 -3.40 -22.08 13.27
CA ARG A 33 -4.62 -21.26 13.29
C ARG A 33 -5.19 -21.13 11.89
N THR A 34 -6.46 -21.47 11.71
CA THR A 34 -7.21 -21.20 10.47
C THR A 34 -7.41 -19.70 10.31
N VAL A 35 -7.52 -19.22 9.07
CA VAL A 35 -7.65 -17.78 8.77
C VAL A 35 -8.84 -17.15 9.49
N SER A 36 -9.96 -17.88 9.59
CA SER A 36 -11.16 -17.46 10.30
C SER A 36 -10.99 -17.30 11.82
N GLY A 37 -9.95 -17.90 12.41
CA GLY A 37 -9.63 -17.81 13.84
C GLY A 37 -8.60 -16.73 14.19
N LEU A 38 -8.23 -15.88 13.24
CA LEU A 38 -7.21 -14.85 13.43
C LEU A 38 -7.84 -13.53 13.84
N GLN A 39 -7.58 -13.14 15.08
CA GLN A 39 -7.89 -11.79 15.57
C GLN A 39 -6.87 -10.76 15.13
N THR A 40 -5.69 -11.20 14.67
CA THR A 40 -4.60 -10.31 14.26
C THR A 40 -3.90 -10.84 13.02
N VAL A 41 -3.45 -9.92 12.18
CA VAL A 41 -2.54 -10.15 11.06
C VAL A 41 -1.34 -9.24 11.22
N GLY A 42 -0.14 -9.77 10.97
CA GLY A 42 1.11 -9.01 11.07
C GLY A 42 1.81 -8.96 9.72
N ILE A 43 2.51 -7.87 9.42
CA ILE A 43 3.39 -7.78 8.26
C ILE A 43 4.83 -7.51 8.72
N ARG A 44 5.81 -8.15 8.07
CA ARG A 44 7.24 -7.88 8.32
C ARG A 44 7.81 -7.06 7.18
N LEU A 45 8.44 -5.94 7.50
CA LEU A 45 9.01 -5.00 6.55
C LEU A 45 10.53 -4.91 6.75
N THR A 46 11.27 -4.59 5.70
CA THR A 46 12.62 -4.03 5.86
C THR A 46 12.48 -2.55 6.24
N LYS A 47 13.59 -1.90 6.61
CA LYS A 47 13.62 -0.45 6.81
C LYS A 47 13.10 0.30 5.57
N GLU A 48 13.54 -0.08 4.38
CA GLU A 48 13.19 0.56 3.12
C GLU A 48 11.71 0.36 2.79
N HIS A 49 11.18 -0.87 2.96
CA HIS A 49 9.76 -1.15 2.78
C HIS A 49 8.89 -0.38 3.78
N ALA A 50 9.33 -0.24 5.03
CA ALA A 50 8.60 0.52 6.04
C ALA A 50 8.57 2.02 5.72
N ILE A 51 9.70 2.61 5.32
CA ILE A 51 9.77 4.00 4.88
C ILE A 51 8.90 4.21 3.64
N HIS A 52 8.92 3.28 2.69
CA HIS A 52 8.09 3.34 1.50
C HIS A 52 6.60 3.32 1.85
N LEU A 53 6.15 2.35 2.66
CA LEU A 53 4.77 2.30 3.14
C LEU A 53 4.37 3.60 3.84
N ALA A 54 5.21 4.12 4.75
CA ALA A 54 4.94 5.36 5.46
C ALA A 54 4.76 6.55 4.51
N ARG A 55 5.58 6.65 3.46
CA ARG A 55 5.44 7.72 2.44
C ARG A 55 4.14 7.61 1.66
N VAL A 56 3.73 6.39 1.28
CA VAL A 56 2.45 6.19 0.58
C VAL A 56 1.30 6.60 1.49
N LEU A 57 1.27 6.09 2.72
CA LEU A 57 0.23 6.41 3.70
C LEU A 57 0.13 7.91 3.94
N LEU A 58 1.26 8.58 4.22
CA LEU A 58 1.31 10.02 4.46
C LEU A 58 0.69 10.85 3.34
N VAL A 59 0.83 10.41 2.09
CA VAL A 59 0.29 11.18 0.96
C VAL A 59 -1.15 10.84 0.69
N VAL A 60 -1.54 9.56 0.72
CA VAL A 60 -2.95 9.21 0.46
C VAL A 60 -3.87 9.77 1.55
N THR A 61 -3.41 9.88 2.80
CA THR A 61 -4.19 10.47 3.90
C THR A 61 -4.28 11.99 3.86
N GLN A 62 -3.68 12.66 2.87
CA GLN A 62 -3.95 14.08 2.62
C GLN A 62 -5.28 14.29 1.90
N GLU A 63 -5.76 13.25 1.21
CA GLU A 63 -6.95 13.28 0.35
C GLU A 63 -8.03 12.30 0.83
N TRP A 64 -7.65 11.19 1.47
CA TRP A 64 -8.56 10.13 1.90
C TRP A 64 -8.70 10.12 3.43
N ASP A 65 -9.94 10.11 3.91
CA ASP A 65 -10.24 10.03 5.34
C ASP A 65 -9.97 8.63 5.92
N GLU A 66 -10.17 7.59 5.10
CA GLU A 66 -9.98 6.19 5.48
C GLU A 66 -9.15 5.44 4.44
N VAL A 67 -8.35 4.48 4.91
CA VAL A 67 -7.49 3.65 4.06
C VAL A 67 -7.56 2.18 4.45
N ASP A 68 -7.66 1.32 3.46
CA ASP A 68 -7.57 -0.13 3.57
C ASP A 68 -6.19 -0.61 3.14
N ILE A 69 -5.54 -1.42 3.97
CA ILE A 69 -4.26 -2.06 3.64
C ILE A 69 -4.49 -3.55 3.44
N THR A 70 -4.44 -3.99 2.19
CA THR A 70 -4.59 -5.41 1.82
C THR A 70 -3.22 -6.07 1.63
N ALA A 71 -2.95 -7.15 2.36
CA ALA A 71 -1.72 -7.92 2.24
C ALA A 71 -1.97 -9.28 1.55
N TYR A 72 -1.31 -9.53 0.42
CA TYR A 72 -1.53 -10.76 -0.34
C TYR A 72 -0.63 -11.90 0.15
N ARG A 73 -1.08 -12.59 1.20
CA ARG A 73 -0.32 -13.65 1.88
C ARG A 73 0.17 -14.79 0.98
N PHE A 74 -0.60 -15.18 -0.04
CA PHE A 74 -0.27 -16.33 -0.91
C PHE A 74 0.30 -15.93 -2.27
N LYS A 75 0.38 -14.62 -2.56
CA LYS A 75 0.86 -14.10 -3.85
C LYS A 75 2.27 -13.54 -3.71
N LYS A 76 3.26 -14.42 -3.75
CA LYS A 76 4.67 -14.02 -3.69
C LYS A 76 5.16 -13.57 -5.06
N ARG A 77 5.94 -12.49 -5.12
CA ARG A 77 6.58 -12.05 -6.38
C ARG A 77 7.75 -12.96 -6.71
N GLN A 78 7.80 -13.44 -7.95
CA GLN A 78 8.88 -14.34 -8.39
C GLN A 78 10.25 -13.65 -8.44
N LYS A 79 10.28 -12.34 -8.74
CA LYS A 79 11.53 -11.58 -8.91
C LYS A 79 12.35 -11.42 -7.63
N ASP A 80 11.69 -11.13 -6.51
CA ASP A 80 12.37 -10.74 -5.26
C ASP A 80 11.83 -11.46 -4.01
N GLY A 81 10.86 -12.37 -4.18
CA GLY A 81 10.30 -13.13 -3.08
C GLY A 81 9.50 -12.31 -2.07
N THR A 82 9.15 -11.06 -2.38
CA THR A 82 8.32 -10.22 -1.50
C THR A 82 6.83 -10.45 -1.74
N TYR A 83 6.00 -10.02 -0.78
CA TYR A 83 4.54 -10.04 -0.89
C TYR A 83 4.04 -8.61 -1.14
N PRO A 84 3.08 -8.41 -2.07
CA PRO A 84 2.54 -7.09 -2.34
C PRO A 84 1.60 -6.63 -1.23
N LEU A 85 1.60 -5.32 -0.99
CA LEU A 85 0.58 -4.61 -0.24
C LEU A 85 -0.17 -3.67 -1.18
N THR A 86 -1.49 -3.60 -1.05
CA THR A 86 -2.33 -2.64 -1.75
C THR A 86 -2.95 -1.69 -0.74
N ILE A 87 -2.91 -0.40 -1.04
CA ILE A 87 -3.51 0.66 -0.24
C ILE A 87 -4.64 1.24 -1.07
N THR A 88 -5.86 1.14 -0.56
CA THR A 88 -7.10 1.58 -1.23
C THR A 88 -7.95 2.38 -0.25
N SER A 89 -9.03 2.96 -0.75
CA SER A 89 -10.08 3.57 0.06
C SER A 89 -11.43 3.23 -0.56
N HIS A 90 -12.47 3.18 0.27
CA HIS A 90 -13.83 3.08 -0.22
C HIS A 90 -14.30 4.47 -0.70
N VAL A 91 -14.77 4.55 -1.94
CA VAL A 91 -15.40 5.77 -2.46
C VAL A 91 -16.91 5.56 -2.39
N GLU A 92 -17.62 6.44 -1.68
CA GLU A 92 -19.08 6.51 -1.80
C GLU A 92 -19.41 6.99 -3.22
N ILE A 93 -19.86 6.07 -4.07
CA ILE A 93 -20.47 6.44 -5.34
C ILE A 93 -21.90 6.87 -5.01
N GLN A 94 -22.17 8.17 -4.99
CA GLN A 94 -23.54 8.67 -4.97
C GLN A 94 -24.23 8.18 -6.24
N GLY A 95 -25.07 7.15 -6.08
CA GLY A 95 -25.91 6.63 -7.15
C GLY A 95 -26.87 7.71 -7.65
N GLU A 96 -27.01 7.79 -8.97
CA GLU A 96 -28.01 8.55 -9.71
C GLU A 96 -29.37 8.49 -9.01
N ARG A 97 -29.77 9.56 -8.33
CA ARG A 97 -31.18 9.90 -8.18
C ARG A 97 -31.54 10.69 -9.42
N ASP A 98 -31.93 10.02 -10.49
CA ASP A 98 -32.75 10.58 -11.58
C ASP A 98 -33.21 9.47 -12.51
N ALA A 99 -34.05 8.57 -12.00
CA ALA A 99 -34.98 7.79 -12.82
C ALA A 99 -36.02 7.13 -11.90
N SER A 100 -37.06 7.88 -11.52
CA SER A 100 -38.44 7.41 -11.32
C SER A 100 -39.23 8.48 -10.57
N THR A 101 -39.91 9.37 -11.29
CA THR A 101 -41.38 9.56 -11.29
C THR A 101 -41.73 10.60 -12.34
#